data_AF-A0A2W4J8R6-F1
#
_entry.id   AF-A0A2W4J8R6-F1
#
_cell.length_a   1.000
_cell.length_b   1.000
_cell.length_c   1.000
_cell.angle_alpha   90.00
_cell.angle_beta   90.00
_cell.angle_gamma   90.00
#
_symmetry.space_group_name_H-M   'P 1'
#
loop_
_entity.id
_entity.type
_entity.pdbx_description
1 polymer ?
#
loop_
_entity_poly.entity_id
_entity_poly.type
_entity_poly.pdbx_seq_one_letter_code
_entity_poly.pdbx_strand_id
1 'polypeptide(L)' 'MGARRIVTDGVEGLVMSRAADPALLVTAEGAWLVTGPSVRAVQPAGAGDSMTAGIAVGLARGLGIVDAVRLGTAAGAL' A
#
# COMPACT_ATOMS: atom_id res chain seq x y z
N MET A 1 -16.21 0.54 -10.67
CA MET A 1 -16.22 -0.56 -9.66
C MET A 1 -15.55 -0.03 -8.41
N GLY A 2 -16.18 -0.13 -7.22
CA GLY A 2 -15.60 0.43 -5.99
C GLY A 2 -14.64 -0.54 -5.29
N ALA A 3 -13.62 -0.01 -4.60
CA ALA A 3 -12.61 -0.81 -3.89
C ALA A 3 -13.21 -1.88 -2.94
N ARG A 4 -14.31 -1.53 -2.27
CA ARG A 4 -15.03 -2.44 -1.37
C ARG A 4 -15.65 -3.65 -2.08
N ARG A 5 -16.05 -3.50 -3.34
CA ARG A 5 -16.59 -4.61 -4.14
C ARG A 5 -15.52 -5.65 -4.45
N ILE A 6 -14.30 -5.21 -4.75
CA ILE A 6 -13.19 -6.13 -5.05
C ILE A 6 -12.86 -6.98 -3.81
N VAL A 7 -12.87 -6.37 -2.62
CA VAL A 7 -12.72 -7.10 -1.35
C VAL A 7 -13.86 -8.10 -1.14
N THR A 8 -15.12 -7.72 -1.37
CA THR A 8 -16.25 -8.66 -1.25
C THR A 8 -16.22 -9.78 -2.29
N ASP A 9 -15.54 -9.58 -3.41
CA ASP A 9 -15.36 -10.58 -4.47
C ASP A 9 -14.21 -11.58 -4.16
N GLY A 10 -13.54 -11.44 -3.01
CA GLY A 10 -12.71 -12.51 -2.43
C GLY A 10 -11.24 -12.17 -2.17
N VAL A 11 -10.79 -10.93 -2.37
CA VAL A 11 -9.43 -10.53 -1.96
C VAL A 11 -9.39 -10.12 -0.49
N GLU A 12 -8.33 -10.53 0.21
CA GLU A 12 -8.13 -10.20 1.63
C GLU A 12 -7.88 -8.69 1.84
N GLY A 13 -7.18 -8.06 0.91
CA GLY A 13 -6.91 -6.63 0.93
C GLY A 13 -6.66 -6.07 -0.46
N LEU A 14 -7.13 -4.84 -0.68
CA LEU A 14 -6.84 -4.03 -1.86
C LEU A 14 -6.01 -2.83 -1.45
N VAL A 15 -4.89 -2.63 -2.14
CA VAL A 15 -4.04 -1.44 -1.97
C VAL A 15 -4.06 -0.63 -3.26
N MET A 16 -4.29 0.67 -3.14
CA MET A 16 -4.27 1.63 -4.24
C MET A 16 -3.21 2.69 -3.95
N SER A 17 -2.15 2.72 -4.77
CA SER A 17 -1.19 3.82 -4.78
C SER A 17 -1.82 5.07 -5.40
N ARG A 18 -1.51 6.25 -4.87
CA ARG A 18 -2.15 7.51 -5.28
C ARG A 18 -1.15 8.65 -5.48
N ALA A 19 0.03 8.34 -6.03
CA ALA A 19 1.11 9.29 -6.24
C ALA A 19 1.44 10.09 -4.96
N ALA A 20 1.22 11.40 -4.95
CA ALA A 20 1.47 12.26 -3.80
C ALA A 20 0.40 12.14 -2.69
N ASP A 21 -0.77 11.58 -3.00
CA ASP A 21 -1.81 11.34 -2.00
C ASP A 21 -1.50 10.06 -1.19
N PRO A 22 -1.98 9.96 0.07
CA PRO A 22 -1.81 8.76 0.88
C PRO A 22 -2.28 7.49 0.17
N ALA A 23 -1.61 6.34 0.28
CA ALA A 23 -2.13 5.10 -0.26
C ALA A 23 -3.46 4.71 0.41
N LEU A 24 -4.37 4.07 -0.32
CA LEU A 24 -5.62 3.53 0.24
C LEU A 24 -5.48 2.02 0.42
N LEU A 25 -5.64 1.54 1.65
CA LEU A 25 -5.83 0.12 1.96
C LEU A 25 -7.31 -0.12 2.26
N VAL A 26 -7.90 -1.15 1.68
CA VAL A 26 -9.26 -1.63 1.99
C VAL A 26 -9.19 -3.12 2.29
N THR A 27 -9.79 -3.54 3.40
CA THR A 27 -9.96 -4.95 3.79
C THR A 27 -11.41 -5.19 4.21
N ALA A 28 -11.74 -6.40 4.66
CA ALA A 28 -13.07 -6.68 5.21
C ALA A 28 -13.32 -5.90 6.52
N GLU A 29 -12.28 -5.57 7.27
CA GLU A 29 -12.35 -4.89 8.56
C GLU A 29 -12.47 -3.37 8.42
N GLY A 30 -12.07 -2.79 7.29
CA GLY A 30 -12.15 -1.35 7.11
C GLY A 30 -11.36 -0.79 5.94
N ALA A 31 -11.13 0.52 6.00
CA ALA A 31 -10.31 1.25 5.03
C ALA A 31 -9.39 2.24 5.75
N TRP A 32 -8.17 2.37 5.26
CA TRP A 32 -7.13 3.21 5.83
C TRP A 32 -6.48 4.06 4.75
N LEU A 33 -6.23 5.32 5.10
CA LEU A 33 -5.28 6.15 4.38
C LEU A 33 -3.90 5.97 5.01
N VAL A 34 -2.95 5.47 4.22
CA VAL A 34 -1.58 5.20 4.64
C VAL A 34 -0.67 6.25 4.04
N THR A 35 -0.24 7.18 4.89
CA THR A 35 0.66 8.28 4.49
C THR A 35 2.11 7.81 4.57
N GLY A 36 2.82 7.89 3.44
CA GLY A 36 4.27 7.68 3.38
C GLY A 36 5.08 8.90 3.83
N PRO A 37 6.41 8.76 3.96
CA PRO A 37 7.28 9.90 4.20
C PRO A 37 7.18 10.91 3.04
N SER A 38 7.16 12.20 3.38
CA SER A 38 7.17 13.27 2.38
C SER A 38 8.59 13.46 1.86
N VAL A 39 8.80 13.09 0.59
CA VAL A 39 10.09 13.18 -0.09
C VAL A 39 9.91 13.75 -1.48
N ARG A 40 10.91 14.49 -1.96
CA ARG A 40 10.89 15.03 -3.32
C ARG A 40 11.25 13.90 -4.29
N ALA A 41 10.26 13.41 -5.03
CA ALA A 41 10.50 12.43 -6.08
C ALA A 41 11.43 13.01 -7.15
N VAL A 42 12.60 12.39 -7.33
CA VAL A 42 13.54 12.72 -8.41
C VAL A 42 13.31 11.82 -9.61
N GLN A 43 13.04 10.53 -9.38
CA GLN A 43 12.71 9.53 -10.39
C GLN A 43 11.55 8.64 -9.88
N PRO A 44 10.30 8.86 -10.31
CA PRO A 44 9.15 8.10 -9.82
C PRO A 44 9.01 6.70 -10.45
N ALA A 45 9.79 6.40 -11.49
CA ALA A 45 9.78 5.09 -12.12
C ALA A 45 10.23 4.01 -11.11
N GLY A 46 9.43 2.95 -10.96
CA GLY A 46 9.70 1.86 -10.03
C GLY A 46 9.14 2.06 -8.61
N ALA A 47 8.59 3.23 -8.27
CA ALA A 47 7.98 3.48 -6.96
C ALA A 47 6.89 2.44 -6.59
N GLY A 48 6.07 2.04 -7.56
CA GLY A 48 5.05 1.00 -7.38
C GLY A 48 5.62 -0.39 -7.14
N ASP A 49 6.73 -0.74 -7.80
CA ASP A 49 7.40 -2.03 -7.62
C ASP A 49 8.08 -2.09 -6.24
N SER A 50 8.76 -1.01 -5.85
CA SER A 50 9.33 -0.84 -4.50
C SER A 50 8.25 -0.93 -3.41
N MET A 51 7.09 -0.32 -3.64
CA MET A 51 5.95 -0.43 -2.73
C MET A 51 5.47 -1.87 -2.60
N THR A 52 5.24 -2.55 -3.73
CA THR A 52 4.83 -3.95 -3.76
C THR A 52 5.84 -4.86 -3.05
N ALA A 53 7.13 -4.67 -3.32
CA ALA A 53 8.20 -5.42 -2.69
C ALA A 53 8.24 -5.20 -1.17
N GLY A 54 8.10 -3.95 -0.71
CA GLY A 54 8.04 -3.63 0.71
C GLY A 54 6.83 -4.27 1.42
N ILE A 55 5.66 -4.29 0.77
CA ILE A 55 4.49 -5.02 1.29
C ILE A 55 4.78 -6.51 1.42
N ALA A 56 5.29 -7.13 0.35
CA ALA A 56 5.60 -8.56 0.34
C ALA A 56 6.61 -8.93 1.44
N VAL A 57 7.66 -8.12 1.63
CA VAL A 57 8.64 -8.29 2.72
C VAL A 57 7.98 -8.14 4.09
N GLY A 58 7.10 -7.16 4.26
CA GLY A 58 6.37 -6.96 5.52
C GLY A 58 5.51 -8.16 5.88
N LEU A 59 4.73 -8.66 4.93
CA LEU A 59 3.90 -9.85 5.11
C LEU A 59 4.75 -11.10 5.38
N ALA A 60 5.83 -11.31 4.63
CA ALA A 60 6.75 -12.43 4.84
C ALA A 60 7.44 -12.40 6.22
N ARG A 61 7.57 -11.22 6.83
CA ARG A 61 8.06 -11.02 8.21
C ARG A 61 6.98 -11.20 9.28
N GLY A 62 5.75 -11.51 8.89
CA GLY A 62 4.63 -11.69 9.82
C GLY A 62 4.03 -10.37 10.32
N LEU A 63 4.27 -9.24 9.64
CA LEU A 63 3.59 -7.99 9.96
C LEU A 63 2.11 -8.09 9.59
N GLY A 64 1.26 -7.41 10.38
CA GLY A 64 -0.13 -7.19 9.98
C GLY A 64 -0.23 -6.34 8.72
N ILE A 65 -1.32 -6.50 7.96
CA ILE A 65 -1.50 -5.87 6.63
C ILE A 65 -1.31 -4.35 6.65
N VAL A 66 -1.77 -3.65 7.69
CA VAL A 66 -1.59 -2.19 7.82
C VAL A 66 -0.11 -1.82 7.92
N ASP A 67 0.67 -2.54 8.72
CA ASP A 67 2.10 -2.26 8.90
C ASP A 67 2.93 -2.71 7.70
N ALA A 68 2.53 -3.79 7.01
CA ALA A 68 3.11 -4.16 5.73
C ALA A 68 2.89 -3.08 4.66
N VAL A 69 1.69 -2.48 4.59
CA VAL A 69 1.41 -1.37 3.66
C VAL A 69 2.16 -0.10 4.04
N ARG A 70 2.35 0.18 5.34
CA ARG A 70 3.24 1.29 5.78
C ARG A 70 4.67 1.08 5.30
N LEU A 71 5.21 -0.13 5.45
CA LEU A 71 6.55 -0.46 4.97
C LEU A 71 6.66 -0.30 3.45
N GLY A 72 5.69 -0.81 2.69
CA GLY A 72 5.64 -0.61 1.23
C GLY A 72 5.54 0.86 0.84
N THR A 73 4.67 1.63 1.49
CA THR A 73 4.50 3.05 1.18
C THR A 73 5.80 3.82 1.45
N ALA A 74 6.54 3.47 2.51
CA ALA A 74 7.87 4.02 2.76
C ALA A 74 8.90 3.60 1.70
N ALA A 75 8.90 2.33 1.29
CA ALA A 75 9.79 1.82 0.25
C ALA A 75 9.55 2.46 -1.12
N GLY A 76 8.29 2.70 -1.50
CA GLY A 76 7.92 3.35 -2.76
C GLY A 76 8.19 4.86 -2.82
N ALA A 77 8.51 5.49 -1.68
CA ALA A 77 8.82 6.91 -1.63
C ALA A 77 10.30 7.20 -1.92
N LEU A 78 11.20 6.25 -1.64
CA LEU A 78 12.66 6.38 -1.79
C LEU A 78 13.10 6.24 -3.25
#